data_AF-A0A6H9YRY8-F1
#
_entry.id   AF-A0A6H9YRY8-F1
#
_cell.length_a   1.000
_cell.length_b   1.000
_cell.length_c   1.000
_cell.angle_alpha   90.00
_cell.angle_beta   90.00
_cell.angle_gamma   90.00
#
_symmetry.space_group_name_H-M   'P 1'
#
loop_
_entity.id
_entity.type
_entity.pdbx_description
1 polymer ?
#
loop_
_entity_poly.entity_id
_entity_poly.type
_entity_poly.pdbx_seq_one_letter_code
_entity_poly.pdbx_strand_id
1 'polypeptide(L)'
;MAGHVLADGIVRIEGAVDVERRSLNVEQGEGFVRPWRLPVDDLPLHHPDLVDKAAGPCGVRLCFCTAATRIAVDVEPVPAPDCDPALMVWYDLVVDGELYTTHAGGLERESLEFEGLPDGTKDIELWLPHVPGVRIGAVHGLDGAIEPPGPDGRPRWIVYGSSITHGLEATPSCTWPAVAARLLGRHLTNLGYAGQCHLDPLVARMIAELPADHITLKLGINIHNKASLRERTFAPLVHGFLATLRDHRPDIPITVVSPIISPERETTAYTRADRPDGVFEAEGDLTLQMIRDLLAEAVALRRARGDRSLAYLDGRELLGKDDAARLPDGLHPDALGLRLMGERYAALARDQK
;
A
#
# COMPACT_ATOMS: atom_id res chain seq x y z
N MET A 1 -11.93 -11.48 -7.12
CA MET A 1 -11.59 -11.85 -5.73
C MET A 1 -12.70 -11.29 -4.87
N ALA A 2 -13.45 -12.18 -4.24
CA ALA A 2 -14.39 -11.83 -3.19
C ALA A 2 -13.58 -11.29 -1.99
N GLY A 3 -14.10 -10.31 -1.25
CA GLY A 3 -13.48 -9.91 0.02
C GLY A 3 -13.20 -11.16 0.85
N HIS A 4 -12.01 -11.25 1.44
CA HIS A 4 -11.66 -12.42 2.23
C HIS A 4 -12.41 -12.32 3.56
N VAL A 5 -13.08 -13.38 3.99
CA VAL A 5 -13.86 -13.34 5.24
C VAL A 5 -13.02 -13.91 6.38
N LEU A 6 -13.14 -13.32 7.59
CA LEU A 6 -12.72 -13.97 8.83
C LEU A 6 -13.45 -15.32 8.96
N ALA A 7 -12.94 -16.25 9.77
CA ALA A 7 -13.63 -17.56 9.88
C ALA A 7 -14.99 -17.48 10.58
N ASP A 8 -15.32 -16.36 11.22
CA ASP A 8 -16.69 -16.10 11.69
C ASP A 8 -17.70 -15.96 10.53
N GLY A 9 -17.25 -15.72 9.30
CA GLY A 9 -18.12 -15.56 8.13
C GLY A 9 -18.75 -14.17 8.01
N ILE A 10 -18.41 -13.23 8.89
CA ILE A 10 -19.09 -11.94 9.03
C ILE A 10 -18.20 -10.79 8.57
N VAL A 11 -16.96 -10.73 9.05
CA VAL A 11 -16.06 -9.61 8.80
C VAL A 11 -15.30 -9.79 7.48
N ARG A 12 -15.32 -8.77 6.62
CA ARG A 12 -14.52 -8.77 5.38
C ARG A 12 -13.15 -8.16 5.60
N ILE A 13 -12.14 -8.71 4.95
CA ILE A 13 -10.77 -8.22 4.88
C ILE A 13 -10.59 -7.67 3.47
N GLU A 14 -10.52 -6.36 3.38
CA GLU A 14 -10.42 -5.63 2.11
C GLU A 14 -9.01 -5.09 1.89
N GLY A 15 -8.55 -5.08 0.64
CA GLY A 15 -7.22 -4.58 0.26
C GLY A 15 -6.08 -5.61 0.34
N ALA A 16 -6.33 -6.80 0.91
CA ALA A 16 -5.38 -7.91 0.88
C ALA A 16 -5.31 -8.55 -0.52
N VAL A 17 -4.15 -9.12 -0.86
CA VAL A 17 -3.96 -9.95 -2.06
C VAL A 17 -4.36 -11.39 -1.77
N ASP A 18 -4.01 -11.88 -0.59
CA ASP A 18 -4.33 -13.21 -0.14
C ASP A 18 -4.42 -13.26 1.40
N VAL A 19 -4.94 -14.35 1.96
CA VAL A 19 -5.12 -14.51 3.40
C VAL A 19 -4.72 -15.92 3.83
N GLU A 20 -3.67 -15.99 4.64
CA GLU A 20 -3.25 -17.20 5.34
C GLU A 20 -4.27 -17.50 6.45
N ARG A 21 -4.70 -18.76 6.55
CA ARG A 21 -5.66 -19.22 7.55
C ARG A 21 -5.09 -20.41 8.30
N ARG A 22 -5.14 -20.35 9.63
CA ARG A 22 -4.92 -21.52 10.50
C ARG A 22 -6.25 -21.89 11.14
N SER A 23 -6.61 -23.18 11.10
CA SER A 23 -7.90 -23.71 11.53
C SER A 23 -8.42 -23.00 12.78
N LEU A 24 -9.54 -22.30 12.60
CA LEU A 24 -10.28 -21.62 13.64
C LEU A 24 -11.23 -22.65 14.24
N ASN A 25 -10.80 -23.31 15.32
CA ASN A 25 -11.69 -24.17 16.09
C ASN A 25 -12.56 -23.24 16.95
N VAL A 26 -13.72 -22.86 16.44
CA VAL A 26 -14.61 -21.83 17.03
C VAL A 26 -14.99 -22.17 18.47
N GLU A 27 -15.07 -23.45 18.82
CA GLU A 27 -15.37 -23.91 20.19
C GLU A 27 -14.19 -23.77 21.18
N GLN A 28 -12.96 -23.61 20.69
CA GLN A 28 -11.74 -23.51 21.51
C GLN A 28 -11.06 -22.14 21.45
N GLY A 29 -11.51 -21.23 20.58
CA GLY A 29 -10.89 -19.91 20.41
C GLY A 29 -9.47 -19.97 19.83
N GLU A 30 -9.10 -21.09 19.23
CA GLU A 30 -7.78 -21.31 18.64
C GLU A 30 -7.85 -21.08 17.13
N GLY A 31 -7.15 -20.07 16.63
CA GLY A 31 -6.93 -19.85 15.19
C GLY A 31 -6.72 -18.37 14.85
N PHE A 32 -6.32 -18.11 13.61
CA PHE A 32 -6.12 -16.76 13.11
C PHE A 32 -6.29 -16.71 11.59
N VAL A 33 -6.55 -15.51 11.11
CA VAL A 33 -6.24 -15.14 9.73
C VAL A 33 -5.05 -14.19 9.70
N ARG A 34 -4.30 -14.19 8.62
CA ARG A 34 -3.24 -13.20 8.38
C ARG A 34 -3.34 -12.70 6.95
N PRO A 35 -3.68 -11.42 6.73
CA PRO A 35 -3.67 -10.85 5.39
C PRO A 35 -2.24 -10.70 4.88
N TRP A 36 -2.09 -10.95 3.58
CA TRP A 36 -0.85 -10.80 2.84
C TRP A 36 -1.06 -9.90 1.62
N ARG A 37 -0.01 -9.14 1.26
CA ARG A 37 0.01 -8.32 0.03
C ARG A 37 0.78 -8.98 -1.11
N LEU A 38 1.01 -10.28 -1.02
CA LEU A 38 1.49 -11.22 -2.07
C LEU A 38 0.65 -12.50 -1.96
N PRO A 39 0.56 -13.33 -3.02
CA PRO A 39 -0.03 -14.66 -2.92
C PRO A 39 0.77 -15.53 -1.94
N VAL A 40 0.09 -16.21 -1.01
CA VAL A 40 0.75 -16.98 0.07
C VAL A 40 1.58 -18.13 -0.49
N ASP A 41 1.06 -18.82 -1.51
CA ASP A 41 1.74 -19.96 -2.13
C ASP A 41 3.00 -19.54 -2.91
N ASP A 42 3.08 -18.27 -3.34
CA ASP A 42 4.20 -17.75 -4.12
C ASP A 42 5.28 -17.07 -3.27
N LEU A 43 5.10 -16.92 -1.95
CA LEU A 43 6.09 -16.25 -1.09
C LEU A 43 7.53 -16.76 -1.28
N PRO A 44 7.80 -18.08 -1.40
CA PRO A 44 9.16 -18.59 -1.63
C PRO A 44 9.78 -18.21 -2.98
N LEU A 45 8.98 -17.71 -3.93
CA LEU A 45 9.43 -17.29 -5.26
C LEU A 45 9.90 -15.83 -5.28
N HIS A 46 9.55 -15.04 -4.26
CA HIS A 46 9.90 -13.64 -4.14
C HIS A 46 11.20 -13.42 -3.36
N HIS A 47 11.83 -12.25 -3.54
CA HIS A 47 12.97 -11.85 -2.72
C HIS A 47 12.54 -11.74 -1.24
N PRO A 48 13.35 -12.24 -0.27
CA PRO A 48 12.98 -12.22 1.15
C PRO A 48 12.58 -10.85 1.68
N ASP A 49 13.31 -9.79 1.33
CA ASP A 49 12.92 -8.43 1.75
C ASP A 49 11.55 -7.98 1.20
N LEU A 50 11.18 -8.42 -0.01
CA LEU A 50 9.87 -8.11 -0.58
C LEU A 50 8.78 -8.86 0.19
N VAL A 51 9.03 -10.12 0.54
CA VAL A 51 8.15 -10.93 1.40
C VAL A 51 7.95 -10.26 2.76
N ASP A 52 9.03 -9.78 3.38
CA ASP A 52 8.96 -9.04 4.65
C ASP A 52 8.06 -7.81 4.54
N LYS A 53 8.26 -6.95 3.53
CA LYS A 53 7.42 -5.75 3.36
C LYS A 53 5.99 -6.08 2.97
N ALA A 54 5.75 -7.18 2.27
CA ALA A 54 4.41 -7.63 1.91
C ALA A 54 3.64 -8.30 3.06
N ALA A 55 4.35 -8.76 4.10
CA ALA A 55 3.74 -9.29 5.31
C ALA A 55 2.99 -8.21 6.09
N GLY A 56 3.49 -6.97 6.07
CA GLY A 56 2.84 -5.80 6.64
C GLY A 56 1.55 -5.46 5.88
N PRO A 57 0.38 -5.38 6.54
CA PRO A 57 -0.93 -5.26 5.88
C PRO A 57 -1.29 -3.80 5.54
N CYS A 58 -0.32 -3.02 5.05
CA CYS A 58 -0.54 -1.62 4.66
C CYS A 58 -1.72 -1.47 3.68
N GLY A 59 -2.70 -0.64 4.05
CA GLY A 59 -3.91 -0.38 3.26
C GLY A 59 -4.95 -1.51 3.30
N VAL A 60 -4.69 -2.58 4.06
CA VAL A 60 -5.68 -3.60 4.37
C VAL A 60 -6.53 -3.14 5.55
N ARG A 61 -7.82 -3.47 5.51
CA ARG A 61 -8.77 -3.11 6.57
C ARG A 61 -9.81 -4.20 6.82
N LEU A 62 -10.24 -4.32 8.07
CA LEU A 62 -11.39 -5.13 8.46
C LEU A 62 -12.66 -4.30 8.30
N CYS A 63 -13.66 -4.82 7.59
CA CYS A 63 -14.92 -4.14 7.30
C CYS A 63 -16.11 -4.93 7.85
N PHE A 64 -16.97 -4.27 8.61
CA PHE A 64 -18.21 -4.82 9.16
C PHE A 64 -19.19 -3.71 9.56
N CYS A 65 -20.46 -4.07 9.79
CA CYS A 65 -21.46 -3.17 10.35
C CYS A 65 -21.73 -3.53 11.82
N THR A 66 -22.08 -2.56 12.65
CA THR A 66 -22.56 -2.85 14.01
C THR A 66 -23.39 -1.72 14.59
N ALA A 67 -24.32 -2.05 15.49
CA ALA A 67 -24.97 -1.08 16.37
C ALA A 67 -24.26 -0.93 17.73
N ALA A 68 -23.24 -1.76 18.01
CA ALA A 68 -22.49 -1.73 19.27
C ALA A 68 -21.81 -0.36 19.47
N THR A 69 -21.82 0.15 20.69
CA THR A 69 -21.07 1.36 21.06
C THR A 69 -19.68 1.03 21.59
N ARG A 70 -19.42 -0.27 21.84
CA ARG A 70 -18.13 -0.81 22.22
C ARG A 70 -17.79 -2.07 21.43
N ILE A 71 -16.58 -2.13 20.89
CA ILE A 71 -16.07 -3.29 20.13
C ILE A 71 -14.67 -3.67 20.62
N ALA A 72 -14.28 -4.92 20.40
CA ALA A 72 -12.91 -5.39 20.62
C ALA A 72 -12.41 -6.22 19.43
N VAL A 73 -11.11 -6.14 19.11
CA VAL A 73 -10.49 -6.95 18.05
C VAL A 73 -9.21 -7.59 18.55
N ASP A 74 -9.15 -8.92 18.50
CA ASP A 74 -7.96 -9.66 18.92
C ASP A 74 -6.89 -9.64 17.82
N VAL A 75 -5.71 -9.12 18.15
CA VAL A 75 -4.58 -9.00 17.22
C VAL A 75 -3.30 -9.53 17.85
N GLU A 76 -2.44 -10.11 17.01
CA GLU A 76 -1.10 -10.54 17.37
C GLU A 76 -0.13 -10.07 16.27
N PRO A 77 0.64 -8.99 16.51
CA PRO A 77 1.70 -8.56 15.61
C PRO A 77 2.74 -9.68 15.38
N VAL A 78 3.20 -9.81 14.14
CA VAL A 78 4.20 -10.80 13.72
C VAL A 78 5.41 -10.05 13.16
N PRO A 79 6.30 -9.55 14.05
CA PRO A 79 7.49 -8.81 13.64
C PRO A 79 8.48 -9.67 12.86
N ALA A 80 9.26 -9.02 12.00
CA ALA A 80 10.47 -9.60 11.43
C ALA A 80 11.49 -9.90 12.55
N PRO A 81 12.41 -10.86 12.37
CA PRO A 81 13.41 -11.21 13.40
C PRO A 81 14.28 -10.04 13.86
N ASP A 82 14.51 -9.05 12.99
CA ASP A 82 15.33 -7.85 13.21
C ASP A 82 14.49 -6.60 13.48
N CYS A 83 13.18 -6.75 13.72
CA CYS A 83 12.29 -5.65 14.06
C CYS A 83 12.75 -4.95 15.35
N ASP A 84 12.68 -3.62 15.37
CA ASP A 84 12.87 -2.83 16.58
C ASP A 84 11.85 -3.26 17.64
N PRO A 85 12.27 -3.73 18.83
CA PRO A 85 11.36 -4.08 19.92
C PRO A 85 10.50 -2.89 20.40
N ALA A 86 10.92 -1.65 20.12
CA ALA A 86 10.18 -0.43 20.43
C ALA A 86 9.27 0.03 19.27
N LEU A 87 9.08 -0.79 18.22
CA LEU A 87 8.20 -0.46 17.11
C LEU A 87 6.77 -0.23 17.62
N MET A 88 6.25 0.97 17.38
CA MET A 88 4.85 1.29 17.60
C MET A 88 3.99 0.73 16.47
N VAL A 89 2.91 0.02 16.82
CA VAL A 89 1.98 -0.58 15.88
C VAL A 89 0.68 0.22 15.89
N TRP A 90 0.38 0.88 14.77
CA TRP A 90 -0.74 1.81 14.66
C TRP A 90 -1.94 1.14 13.98
N TYR A 91 -3.13 1.40 14.52
CA TYR A 91 -4.41 1.00 13.95
C TYR A 91 -5.32 2.22 13.88
N ASP A 92 -5.97 2.45 12.75
CA ASP A 92 -6.96 3.53 12.61
C ASP A 92 -8.36 2.93 12.58
N LEU A 93 -9.23 3.37 13.48
CA LEU A 93 -10.66 3.06 13.44
C LEU A 93 -11.39 4.14 12.67
N VAL A 94 -12.03 3.77 11.57
CA VAL A 94 -12.86 4.64 10.73
C VAL A 94 -14.32 4.25 10.91
N VAL A 95 -15.18 5.24 11.16
CA VAL A 95 -16.62 5.07 11.35
C VAL A 95 -17.33 5.89 10.27
N ASP A 96 -18.17 5.25 9.47
CA ASP A 96 -18.92 5.87 8.36
C ASP A 96 -18.03 6.71 7.42
N GLY A 97 -16.80 6.24 7.18
CA GLY A 97 -15.83 6.87 6.28
C GLY A 97 -14.93 7.95 6.90
N GLU A 98 -15.16 8.32 8.16
CA GLU A 98 -14.37 9.32 8.90
C GLU A 98 -13.47 8.67 9.96
N LEU A 99 -12.24 9.16 10.09
CA LEU A 99 -11.30 8.69 11.12
C LEU A 99 -11.88 9.03 12.50
N TYR A 100 -12.21 8.00 13.27
CA TYR A 100 -12.76 8.14 14.62
C TYR A 100 -11.65 8.22 15.68
N THR A 101 -10.70 7.29 15.63
CA THR A 101 -9.53 7.30 16.52
C THR A 101 -8.37 6.52 15.94
N THR A 102 -7.17 6.78 16.47
CA THR A 102 -5.95 6.02 16.20
C THR A 102 -5.54 5.33 17.50
N HIS A 103 -5.42 4.01 17.46
CA HIS A 103 -4.87 3.20 18.54
C HIS A 103 -3.38 2.96 18.29
N ALA A 104 -2.58 3.03 19.35
CA ALA A 104 -1.14 2.81 19.33
C ALA A 104 -0.78 1.66 20.28
N GLY A 105 -0.40 0.52 19.71
CA GLY A 105 -0.02 -0.68 20.43
C GLY A 105 1.47 -0.99 20.32
N GLY A 106 1.86 -2.14 20.88
CA GLY A 106 3.21 -2.70 20.78
C GLY A 106 3.26 -3.96 19.92
N LEU A 107 4.28 -4.80 20.14
CA LEU A 107 4.47 -6.08 19.45
C LEU A 107 3.81 -7.28 20.15
N GLU A 108 3.20 -7.06 21.31
CA GLU A 108 2.52 -8.09 22.09
C GLU A 108 1.11 -8.37 21.55
N ARG A 109 0.60 -9.57 21.84
CA ARG A 109 -0.81 -9.90 21.58
C ARG A 109 -1.71 -9.01 22.44
N GLU A 110 -2.73 -8.44 21.82
CA GLU A 110 -3.64 -7.50 22.46
C GLU A 110 -5.08 -7.69 21.95
N SER A 111 -6.06 -7.29 22.77
CA SER A 111 -7.43 -7.07 22.31
C SER A 111 -7.65 -5.56 22.20
N LEU A 112 -7.79 -5.05 20.98
CA LEU A 112 -7.96 -3.63 20.71
C LEU A 112 -9.39 -3.21 21.09
N GLU A 113 -9.56 -2.56 22.23
CA GLU A 113 -10.86 -2.08 22.70
C GLU A 113 -11.14 -0.65 22.22
N PHE A 114 -12.32 -0.45 21.61
CA PHE A 114 -12.79 0.85 21.17
C PHE A 114 -14.16 1.13 21.81
N GLU A 115 -14.26 2.27 22.50
CA GLU A 115 -15.46 2.69 23.22
C GLU A 115 -16.02 4.02 22.73
N GLY A 116 -17.26 4.31 23.13
CA GLY A 116 -17.93 5.58 22.84
C GLY A 116 -18.36 5.72 21.38
N LEU A 117 -18.43 4.63 20.62
CA LEU A 117 -18.83 4.69 19.21
C LEU A 117 -20.27 5.22 19.08
N PRO A 118 -20.62 5.92 17.99
CA PRO A 118 -21.96 6.47 17.79
C PRO A 118 -23.06 5.41 17.90
N ASP A 119 -24.21 5.79 18.47
CA ASP A 119 -25.41 4.95 18.50
C ASP A 119 -25.94 4.64 17.08
N GLY A 120 -26.60 3.49 16.95
CA GLY A 120 -27.19 3.05 15.68
C GLY A 120 -26.23 2.24 14.80
N THR A 121 -26.78 1.66 13.74
CA THR A 121 -26.00 0.89 12.76
C THR A 121 -25.06 1.83 12.01
N LYS A 122 -23.78 1.46 11.99
CA LYS A 122 -22.69 2.20 11.35
C LYS A 122 -21.74 1.23 10.64
N ASP A 123 -21.06 1.73 9.63
CA ASP A 123 -19.99 1.03 8.94
C ASP A 123 -18.67 1.24 9.69
N ILE A 124 -17.95 0.15 9.95
CA ILE A 124 -16.65 0.15 10.59
C ILE A 124 -15.59 -0.31 9.59
N GLU A 125 -14.53 0.48 9.44
CA GLU A 125 -13.28 0.03 8.84
C GLU A 125 -12.14 0.13 9.87
N LEU A 126 -11.58 -1.00 10.31
CA LEU A 126 -10.33 -1.03 11.10
C LEU A 126 -9.14 -1.17 10.15
N TRP A 127 -8.42 -0.08 9.93
CA TRP A 127 -7.22 -0.06 9.09
C TRP A 127 -6.03 -0.63 9.86
N LEU A 128 -5.42 -1.66 9.26
CA LEU A 128 -4.34 -2.44 9.86
C LEU A 128 -2.99 -1.74 9.72
N PRO A 129 -2.00 -2.08 10.55
CA PRO A 129 -0.69 -1.44 10.53
C PRO A 129 0.03 -1.56 9.19
N HIS A 130 0.94 -0.62 8.92
CA HIS A 130 1.83 -0.74 7.75
C HIS A 130 2.78 -1.92 7.90
N VAL A 131 3.34 -2.04 9.10
CA VAL A 131 4.24 -3.09 9.59
C VAL A 131 4.03 -3.23 11.10
N PRO A 132 4.28 -4.40 11.70
CA PRO A 132 4.65 -5.64 11.03
C PRO A 132 3.42 -6.36 10.44
N GLY A 133 3.57 -7.63 10.04
CA GLY A 133 2.40 -8.45 9.77
C GLY A 133 1.52 -8.60 11.00
N VAL A 134 0.24 -8.94 10.83
CA VAL A 134 -0.69 -9.11 11.96
C VAL A 134 -1.53 -10.36 11.79
N ARG A 135 -1.59 -11.19 12.83
CA ARG A 135 -2.58 -12.26 12.97
C ARG A 135 -3.82 -11.66 13.61
N ILE A 136 -4.98 -12.00 13.06
CA ILE A 136 -6.27 -11.47 13.48
C ILE A 136 -7.08 -12.65 13.99
N GLY A 137 -7.51 -12.55 15.24
CA GLY A 137 -8.37 -13.52 15.91
C GLY A 137 -9.84 -13.19 15.65
N ALA A 138 -10.58 -12.89 16.72
CA ALA A 138 -11.99 -12.57 16.67
C ALA A 138 -12.26 -11.05 16.71
N VAL A 139 -13.41 -10.67 16.15
CA VAL A 139 -13.99 -9.33 16.27
C VAL A 139 -15.23 -9.44 17.13
N HIS A 140 -15.31 -8.63 18.18
CA HIS A 140 -16.35 -8.71 19.21
C HIS A 140 -17.15 -7.41 19.23
N GLY A 141 -18.47 -7.53 19.23
CA GLY A 141 -19.35 -6.46 19.68
C GLY A 141 -19.65 -6.68 21.16
N LEU A 142 -19.26 -5.74 22.02
CA LEU A 142 -19.35 -5.91 23.47
C LEU A 142 -20.76 -5.62 24.01
N ASP A 143 -21.55 -4.85 23.26
CA ASP A 143 -22.94 -4.53 23.56
C ASP A 143 -23.86 -4.52 22.32
N GLY A 144 -23.43 -5.16 21.23
CA GLY A 144 -24.23 -5.30 20.01
C GLY A 144 -23.67 -6.39 19.09
N ALA A 145 -24.43 -6.76 18.06
CA ALA A 145 -24.00 -7.75 17.09
C ALA A 145 -23.01 -7.17 16.07
N ILE A 146 -22.09 -8.00 15.59
CA ILE A 146 -21.29 -7.73 14.40
C ILE A 146 -22.04 -8.29 13.20
N GLU A 147 -22.21 -7.49 12.17
CA GLU A 147 -22.95 -7.81 10.95
C GLU A 147 -22.04 -7.65 9.72
N PRO A 148 -22.28 -8.41 8.64
CA PRO A 148 -21.47 -8.29 7.44
C PRO A 148 -21.63 -6.90 6.81
N PRO A 149 -20.56 -6.33 6.24
CA PRO A 149 -20.65 -5.02 5.61
C PRO A 149 -21.56 -5.08 4.38
N GLY A 150 -22.17 -3.94 4.04
CA GLY A 150 -22.90 -3.77 2.78
C GLY A 150 -22.04 -4.06 1.54
N PRO A 151 -22.64 -4.19 0.35
CA PRO A 151 -21.88 -4.30 -0.89
C PRO A 151 -21.11 -3.00 -1.16
N ASP A 152 -19.82 -3.11 -1.46
CA ASP A 152 -18.99 -1.96 -1.83
C ASP A 152 -18.96 -1.80 -3.36
N GLY A 153 -19.57 -0.71 -3.85
CA GLY A 153 -19.63 -0.36 -5.27
C GLY A 153 -18.51 0.58 -5.73
N ARG A 154 -17.56 0.96 -4.87
CA ARG A 154 -16.47 1.87 -5.21
C ARG A 154 -15.56 1.24 -6.29
N PRO A 155 -15.09 2.01 -7.30
CA PRO A 155 -14.13 1.50 -8.27
C PRO A 155 -12.84 1.04 -7.60
N ARG A 156 -12.37 -0.15 -7.97
CA ARG A 156 -11.17 -0.78 -7.44
C ARG A 156 -9.91 -0.12 -7.99
N TRP A 157 -9.01 0.23 -7.09
CA TRP A 157 -7.80 0.96 -7.44
C TRP A 157 -6.57 0.31 -6.81
N ILE A 158 -5.68 -0.18 -7.67
CA ILE A 158 -4.39 -0.72 -7.25
C ILE A 158 -3.33 0.38 -7.36
N VAL A 159 -2.52 0.55 -6.32
CA VAL A 159 -1.36 1.43 -6.34
C VAL A 159 -0.11 0.62 -6.02
N TYR A 160 0.77 0.43 -7.00
CA TYR A 160 2.07 -0.22 -6.82
C TYR A 160 3.17 0.84 -6.70
N GLY A 161 4.03 0.71 -5.70
CA GLY A 161 5.09 1.69 -5.50
C GLY A 161 6.07 1.37 -4.38
N SER A 162 6.91 2.36 -4.06
CA SER A 162 8.01 2.27 -3.08
C SER A 162 7.57 2.51 -1.63
N SER A 163 8.55 2.76 -0.75
CA SER A 163 8.35 3.23 0.64
C SER A 163 7.43 4.45 0.75
N ILE A 164 7.49 5.38 -0.21
CA ILE A 164 6.61 6.55 -0.24
C ILE A 164 5.14 6.14 -0.41
N THR A 165 4.88 5.04 -1.13
CA THR A 165 3.52 4.48 -1.29
C THR A 165 3.13 3.61 -0.10
N HIS A 166 4.11 2.96 0.53
CA HIS A 166 3.94 2.26 1.79
C HIS A 166 3.52 3.25 2.92
N GLY A 167 4.13 4.44 2.97
CA GLY A 167 3.68 5.57 3.78
C GLY A 167 3.85 5.41 5.28
N LEU A 168 5.01 4.89 5.73
CA LEU A 168 5.31 4.64 7.15
C LEU A 168 5.27 5.91 8.01
N GLU A 169 5.42 7.08 7.40
CA GLU A 169 5.42 8.40 8.04
C GLU A 169 4.00 8.91 8.37
N ALA A 170 2.95 8.14 8.05
CA ALA A 170 1.56 8.44 8.37
C ALA A 170 0.88 7.26 9.08
N THR A 171 -0.24 7.51 9.78
CA THR A 171 -1.08 6.43 10.32
C THR A 171 -1.76 5.62 9.19
N PRO A 172 -2.28 4.41 9.47
CA PRO A 172 -2.80 3.49 8.44
C PRO A 172 -3.74 4.09 7.39
N SER A 173 -4.70 4.91 7.82
CA SER A 173 -5.71 5.53 6.95
C SER A 173 -5.25 6.84 6.30
N CYS A 174 -4.04 7.30 6.61
CA CYS A 174 -3.51 8.62 6.23
C CYS A 174 -2.36 8.58 5.21
N THR A 175 -2.05 7.42 4.64
CA THR A 175 -1.10 7.31 3.52
C THR A 175 -1.61 8.08 2.30
N TRP A 176 -0.72 8.53 1.40
CA TRP A 176 -1.16 9.26 0.21
C TRP A 176 -2.17 8.48 -0.66
N PRO A 177 -2.06 7.14 -0.85
CA PRO A 177 -3.07 6.37 -1.56
C PRO A 177 -4.40 6.29 -0.78
N ALA A 178 -4.36 6.18 0.55
CA ALA A 178 -5.59 6.14 1.37
C ALA A 178 -6.34 7.49 1.33
N VAL A 179 -5.61 8.60 1.47
CA VAL A 179 -6.17 9.96 1.33
C VAL A 179 -6.79 10.14 -0.06
N ALA A 180 -6.06 9.81 -1.11
CA ALA A 180 -6.57 9.89 -2.48
C ALA A 180 -7.78 8.98 -2.72
N ALA A 181 -7.78 7.76 -2.18
CA ALA A 181 -8.86 6.80 -2.34
C ALA A 181 -10.15 7.31 -1.68
N ARG A 182 -10.06 7.85 -0.46
CA ARG A 182 -11.19 8.48 0.23
C ARG A 182 -11.76 9.65 -0.60
N LEU A 183 -10.90 10.55 -1.06
CA LEU A 183 -11.33 11.71 -1.87
C LEU A 183 -11.93 11.30 -3.21
N LEU A 184 -11.47 10.22 -3.83
CA LEU A 184 -11.95 9.75 -5.14
C LEU A 184 -13.09 8.73 -5.04
N GLY A 185 -13.47 8.30 -3.83
CA GLY A 185 -14.45 7.22 -3.63
C GLY A 185 -13.99 5.90 -4.25
N ARG A 186 -12.72 5.52 -4.06
CA ARG A 186 -12.10 4.31 -4.64
C ARG A 186 -11.83 3.25 -3.59
N HIS A 187 -11.96 1.99 -3.98
CA HIS A 187 -11.61 0.84 -3.17
C HIS A 187 -10.12 0.51 -3.34
N LEU A 188 -9.31 0.90 -2.35
CA LEU A 188 -7.85 0.82 -2.41
C LEU A 188 -7.32 -0.61 -2.19
N THR A 189 -6.34 -0.98 -3.01
CA THR A 189 -5.33 -2.01 -2.76
C THR A 189 -3.96 -1.36 -2.82
N ASN A 190 -3.31 -1.18 -1.67
CA ASN A 190 -1.99 -0.55 -1.56
C ASN A 190 -0.87 -1.59 -1.67
N LEU A 191 -0.18 -1.62 -2.81
CA LEU A 191 0.99 -2.45 -3.07
C LEU A 191 2.28 -1.62 -3.01
N GLY A 192 2.37 -0.71 -2.04
CA GLY A 192 3.59 -0.02 -1.66
C GLY A 192 4.53 -0.95 -0.89
N TYR A 193 5.69 -1.28 -1.43
CA TYR A 193 6.69 -2.11 -0.76
C TYR A 193 7.95 -1.30 -0.46
N ALA A 194 8.23 -1.10 0.83
CA ALA A 194 9.28 -0.18 1.27
C ALA A 194 10.66 -0.68 0.83
N GLY A 195 11.28 0.04 -0.10
CA GLY A 195 12.59 -0.34 -0.62
C GLY A 195 12.57 -1.51 -1.60
N GLN A 196 11.39 -1.97 -2.06
CA GLN A 196 11.23 -3.20 -2.86
C GLN A 196 10.38 -3.02 -4.13
N CYS A 197 10.26 -1.79 -4.64
CA CYS A 197 9.58 -1.53 -5.91
C CYS A 197 10.59 -1.60 -7.08
N HIS A 198 10.85 -2.81 -7.60
CA HIS A 198 11.90 -3.10 -8.58
C HIS A 198 11.41 -3.59 -9.94
N LEU A 199 10.10 -3.44 -10.25
CA LEU A 199 9.47 -3.96 -11.47
C LEU A 199 9.52 -5.49 -11.58
N ASP A 200 9.37 -6.17 -10.45
CA ASP A 200 9.39 -7.62 -10.33
C ASP A 200 8.32 -8.26 -11.25
N PRO A 201 8.69 -9.20 -12.14
CA PRO A 201 7.75 -9.83 -13.07
C PRO A 201 6.60 -10.59 -12.38
N LEU A 202 6.87 -11.20 -11.22
CA LEU A 202 5.84 -11.89 -10.43
C LEU A 202 4.82 -10.90 -9.85
N VAL A 203 5.27 -9.70 -9.46
CA VAL A 203 4.37 -8.63 -9.03
C VAL A 203 3.52 -8.12 -10.20
N ALA A 204 4.09 -8.00 -11.40
CA ALA A 204 3.33 -7.63 -12.60
C ALA A 204 2.21 -8.63 -12.90
N ARG A 205 2.51 -9.94 -12.83
CA ARG A 205 1.53 -11.02 -13.03
C ARG A 205 0.40 -10.97 -12.01
N MET A 206 0.75 -10.88 -10.74
CA MET A 206 -0.22 -10.75 -9.65
C MET A 206 -1.14 -9.54 -9.86
N ILE A 207 -0.60 -8.35 -10.16
CA ILE A 207 -1.42 -7.16 -10.44
C ILE A 207 -2.34 -7.36 -11.65
N ALA A 208 -1.88 -8.05 -12.69
CA ALA A 208 -2.67 -8.32 -13.88
C ALA A 208 -3.91 -9.19 -13.59
N GLU A 209 -3.78 -10.12 -12.64
CA GLU A 209 -4.83 -11.05 -12.22
C GLU A 209 -5.78 -10.45 -11.19
N LEU A 210 -5.30 -9.52 -10.35
CA LEU A 210 -6.12 -8.85 -9.35
C LEU A 210 -7.28 -8.06 -9.97
N PRO A 211 -8.48 -8.03 -9.35
CA PRO A 211 -9.57 -7.19 -9.82
C PRO A 211 -9.24 -5.70 -9.63
N ALA A 212 -9.31 -4.94 -10.72
CA ALA A 212 -9.06 -3.50 -10.70
C ALA A 212 -9.89 -2.80 -11.77
N ASP A 213 -10.26 -1.55 -11.47
CA ASP A 213 -10.83 -0.58 -12.43
C ASP A 213 -9.79 0.50 -12.80
N HIS A 214 -8.81 0.72 -11.93
CA HIS A 214 -7.68 1.62 -12.14
C HIS A 214 -6.39 1.02 -11.58
N ILE A 215 -5.27 1.28 -12.25
CA ILE A 215 -3.93 0.94 -11.75
C ILE A 215 -3.04 2.18 -11.77
N THR A 216 -2.31 2.40 -10.69
CA THR A 216 -1.26 3.42 -10.60
C THR A 216 0.08 2.76 -10.29
N LEU A 217 1.09 3.04 -11.10
CA LEU A 217 2.44 2.52 -10.95
C LEU A 217 3.39 3.67 -10.62
N LYS A 218 3.80 3.82 -9.36
CA LYS A 218 4.74 4.86 -8.91
C LYS A 218 6.17 4.30 -8.81
N LEU A 219 6.97 4.52 -9.85
CA LEU A 219 8.17 3.72 -10.13
C LEU A 219 9.47 4.51 -9.95
N GLY A 220 10.59 3.78 -9.79
CA GLY A 220 11.94 4.29 -10.05
C GLY A 220 12.81 4.57 -8.81
N ILE A 221 12.27 5.12 -7.73
CA ILE A 221 13.11 5.57 -6.59
C ILE A 221 13.88 4.43 -5.91
N ASN A 222 13.30 3.24 -5.77
CA ASN A 222 14.02 2.09 -5.21
C ASN A 222 15.05 1.51 -6.18
N ILE A 223 14.77 1.62 -7.49
CA ILE A 223 15.71 1.20 -8.52
C ILE A 223 16.96 2.07 -8.49
N HIS A 224 16.79 3.39 -8.37
CA HIS A 224 17.89 4.34 -8.13
C HIS A 224 18.63 4.01 -6.83
N ASN A 225 17.90 3.97 -5.70
CA ASN A 225 18.51 3.81 -4.36
C ASN A 225 19.34 2.53 -4.22
N LYS A 226 19.00 1.46 -4.93
CA LYS A 226 19.70 0.17 -4.84
C LYS A 226 20.54 -0.16 -6.08
N ALA A 227 20.58 0.72 -7.08
CA ALA A 227 21.15 0.44 -8.40
C ALA A 227 20.71 -0.92 -8.99
N SER A 228 19.47 -1.34 -8.68
CA SER A 228 18.97 -2.69 -8.99
C SER A 228 18.75 -2.92 -10.49
N LEU A 229 18.55 -1.83 -11.24
CA LEU A 229 18.53 -1.81 -12.69
C LEU A 229 19.45 -0.70 -13.18
N ARG A 230 19.82 -0.79 -14.45
CA ARG A 230 20.69 0.15 -15.15
C ARG A 230 19.93 0.81 -16.28
N GLU A 231 20.49 1.88 -16.85
CA GLU A 231 19.88 2.59 -17.99
C GLU A 231 19.46 1.61 -19.10
N ARG A 232 20.33 0.65 -19.41
CA ARG A 232 20.09 -0.38 -20.44
C ARG A 232 18.87 -1.27 -20.15
N THR A 233 18.59 -1.57 -18.88
CA THR A 233 17.58 -2.56 -18.48
C THR A 233 16.28 -1.93 -18.00
N PHE A 234 16.30 -0.67 -17.54
CA PHE A 234 15.14 0.00 -16.96
C PHE A 234 13.97 0.12 -17.95
N ALA A 235 14.16 0.79 -19.10
CA ALA A 235 13.08 0.99 -20.07
C ALA A 235 12.51 -0.34 -20.63
N PRO A 236 13.32 -1.35 -20.99
CA PRO A 236 12.80 -2.67 -21.36
C PRO A 236 11.94 -3.32 -20.27
N LEU A 237 12.32 -3.23 -18.99
CA LEU A 237 11.53 -3.78 -17.89
C LEU A 237 10.22 -3.02 -17.68
N VAL A 238 10.21 -1.69 -17.82
CA VAL A 238 8.97 -0.90 -17.81
C VAL A 238 8.02 -1.36 -18.91
N HIS A 239 8.54 -1.55 -20.14
CA HIS A 239 7.73 -2.05 -21.24
C HIS A 239 7.21 -3.48 -21.00
N GLY A 240 8.04 -4.37 -20.43
CA GLY A 240 7.65 -5.72 -20.07
C GLY A 240 6.58 -5.77 -19.00
N PHE A 241 6.72 -4.97 -17.94
CA PHE A 241 5.72 -4.84 -16.88
C PHE A 241 4.37 -4.38 -17.45
N LEU A 242 4.36 -3.33 -18.27
CA LEU A 242 3.15 -2.84 -18.93
C LEU A 242 2.56 -3.85 -19.93
N ALA A 243 3.40 -4.64 -20.62
CA ALA A 243 2.93 -5.70 -21.50
C ALA A 243 2.20 -6.80 -20.71
N THR A 244 2.78 -7.29 -19.60
CA THR A 244 2.13 -8.27 -18.71
C THR A 244 0.75 -7.81 -18.24
N LEU A 245 0.62 -6.54 -17.87
CA LEU A 245 -0.68 -5.97 -17.49
C LEU A 245 -1.67 -5.95 -18.67
N ARG A 246 -1.21 -5.54 -19.86
CA ARG A 246 -2.06 -5.44 -21.06
C ARG A 246 -2.50 -6.80 -21.60
N ASP A 247 -1.70 -7.85 -21.42
CA ASP A 247 -2.05 -9.22 -21.83
C ASP A 247 -3.30 -9.73 -21.09
N HIS A 248 -3.53 -9.28 -19.86
CA HIS A 248 -4.70 -9.67 -19.06
C HIS A 248 -5.78 -8.59 -19.00
N ARG A 249 -5.38 -7.32 -19.09
CA ARG A 249 -6.24 -6.14 -18.93
C ARG A 249 -5.98 -5.13 -20.07
N PRO A 250 -6.48 -5.40 -21.30
CA PRO A 250 -6.15 -4.59 -22.48
C PRO A 250 -6.50 -3.11 -22.33
N ASP A 251 -7.66 -2.81 -21.73
CA ASP A 251 -8.23 -1.45 -21.72
C ASP A 251 -8.23 -0.77 -20.35
N ILE A 252 -7.73 -1.43 -19.29
CA ILE A 252 -7.77 -0.85 -17.94
C ILE A 252 -6.96 0.47 -17.91
N PRO A 253 -7.50 1.56 -17.33
CA PRO A 253 -6.74 2.78 -17.09
C PRO A 253 -5.50 2.53 -16.22
N ILE A 254 -4.32 2.82 -16.76
CA ILE A 254 -3.04 2.76 -16.06
C ILE A 254 -2.43 4.16 -16.03
N THR A 255 -2.05 4.63 -14.84
CA THR A 255 -1.23 5.84 -14.67
C THR A 255 0.17 5.46 -14.21
N VAL A 256 1.19 5.79 -15.00
CA VAL A 256 2.59 5.68 -14.59
C VAL A 256 2.99 7.01 -13.94
N VAL A 257 3.39 6.95 -12.68
CA VAL A 257 3.83 8.10 -11.88
C VAL A 257 5.33 8.00 -11.69
N SER A 258 6.05 9.05 -12.04
CA SER A 258 7.50 9.10 -11.86
C SER A 258 7.90 9.48 -10.41
N PRO A 259 9.19 9.43 -10.04
CA PRO A 259 9.63 9.84 -8.71
C PRO A 259 9.25 11.29 -8.37
N ILE A 260 8.88 11.53 -7.11
CA ILE A 260 8.77 12.88 -6.53
C ILE A 260 10.16 13.54 -6.45
N ILE A 261 10.25 14.81 -6.04
CA ILE A 261 11.56 15.43 -5.76
C ILE A 261 12.35 14.62 -4.70
N SER A 262 13.65 14.41 -4.92
CA SER A 262 14.58 14.03 -3.86
C SER A 262 15.92 14.71 -4.15
N PRO A 263 16.24 15.83 -3.46
CA PRO A 263 17.23 16.80 -3.93
C PRO A 263 18.60 16.21 -4.29
N GLU A 264 19.16 15.35 -3.44
CA GLU A 264 20.46 14.75 -3.68
C GLU A 264 20.45 13.85 -4.93
N ARG A 265 19.33 13.17 -5.19
CA ARG A 265 19.15 12.12 -6.20
C ARG A 265 18.77 12.65 -7.59
N GLU A 266 18.50 13.95 -7.69
CA GLU A 266 18.11 14.58 -8.96
C GLU A 266 19.20 14.45 -10.02
N THR A 267 20.46 14.60 -9.63
CA THR A 267 21.61 14.67 -10.55
C THR A 267 22.75 13.72 -10.20
N THR A 268 22.66 12.98 -9.08
CA THR A 268 23.62 11.90 -8.76
C THR A 268 23.00 10.55 -9.11
N ALA A 269 23.81 9.60 -9.55
CA ALA A 269 23.44 8.19 -9.71
C ALA A 269 23.96 7.31 -8.55
N TYR A 270 24.59 7.93 -7.55
CA TYR A 270 25.17 7.27 -6.39
C TYR A 270 24.27 7.45 -5.16
N THR A 271 24.01 6.36 -4.45
CA THR A 271 23.31 6.37 -3.16
C THR A 271 24.25 5.90 -2.06
N ARG A 272 24.29 6.65 -0.96
CA ARG A 272 24.90 6.24 0.30
C ARG A 272 23.85 6.29 1.41
N ALA A 273 23.83 5.28 2.26
CA ALA A 273 22.99 5.24 3.45
C ALA A 273 23.76 4.62 4.60
N ASP A 274 23.78 5.30 5.75
CA ASP A 274 24.32 4.73 6.98
C ASP A 274 23.29 3.73 7.55
N ARG A 275 23.73 2.51 7.84
CA ARG A 275 22.92 1.44 8.43
C ARG A 275 23.56 0.92 9.73
N PRO A 276 22.80 0.26 10.61
CA PRO A 276 23.34 -0.32 11.84
C PRO A 276 24.49 -1.31 11.61
N ASP A 277 24.49 -2.01 10.48
CA ASP A 277 25.48 -3.04 10.10
C ASP A 277 26.63 -2.49 9.23
N GLY A 278 26.60 -1.20 8.87
CA GLY A 278 27.66 -0.55 8.10
C GLY A 278 27.13 0.51 7.14
N VAL A 279 28.00 0.99 6.24
CA VAL A 279 27.60 1.92 5.18
C VAL A 279 27.13 1.12 3.98
N PHE A 280 25.90 1.38 3.52
CA PHE A 280 25.43 0.90 2.23
C PHE A 280 25.77 1.91 1.15
N GLU A 281 26.39 1.43 0.07
CA GLU A 281 26.72 2.22 -1.10
C GLU A 281 26.23 1.51 -2.36
N ALA A 282 25.65 2.27 -3.27
CA ALA A 282 25.24 1.78 -4.59
C ALA A 282 25.58 2.83 -5.65
N GLU A 283 26.40 2.44 -6.61
CA GLU A 283 26.73 3.28 -7.78
C GLU A 283 25.94 2.79 -8.99
N GLY A 284 24.93 3.56 -9.37
CA GLY A 284 24.05 3.37 -10.53
C GLY A 284 24.56 4.08 -11.78
N ASP A 285 23.71 4.14 -12.81
CA ASP A 285 23.84 5.01 -13.99
C ASP A 285 22.56 5.83 -14.25
N LEU A 286 21.59 5.76 -13.34
CA LEU A 286 20.29 6.42 -13.45
C LEU A 286 20.15 7.48 -12.36
N THR A 287 19.97 8.75 -12.76
CA THR A 287 19.49 9.82 -11.86
C THR A 287 17.96 9.84 -11.83
N LEU A 288 17.35 10.57 -10.89
CA LEU A 288 15.89 10.74 -10.93
C LEU A 288 15.40 11.52 -12.15
N GLN A 289 16.19 12.48 -12.66
CA GLN A 289 15.86 13.16 -13.92
C GLN A 289 15.77 12.16 -15.08
N MET A 290 16.79 11.33 -15.25
CA MET A 290 16.81 10.30 -16.30
C MET A 290 15.63 9.33 -16.15
N ILE A 291 15.31 8.91 -14.92
CA ILE A 291 14.16 8.02 -14.67
C ILE A 291 12.84 8.68 -15.07
N ARG A 292 12.63 9.98 -14.76
CA ARG A 292 11.41 10.70 -15.17
C ARG A 292 11.28 10.74 -16.69
N ASP A 293 12.37 11.03 -17.39
CA ASP A 293 12.42 11.12 -18.84
C ASP A 293 12.14 9.76 -19.49
N LEU A 294 12.80 8.69 -19.01
CA LEU A 294 12.62 7.33 -19.53
C LEU A 294 11.18 6.81 -19.30
N LEU A 295 10.56 7.13 -18.16
CA LEU A 295 9.15 6.77 -17.91
C LEU A 295 8.19 7.56 -18.82
N ALA A 296 8.43 8.86 -19.02
CA ALA A 296 7.63 9.69 -19.91
C ALA A 296 7.73 9.19 -21.36
N GLU A 297 8.94 8.91 -21.84
CA GLU A 297 9.20 8.35 -23.16
C GLU A 297 8.53 6.98 -23.34
N ALA A 298 8.67 6.08 -22.37
CA ALA A 298 8.06 4.75 -22.44
C ALA A 298 6.52 4.83 -22.58
N VAL A 299 5.88 5.72 -21.82
CA VAL A 299 4.42 5.96 -21.93
C VAL A 299 4.07 6.59 -23.29
N ALA A 300 4.78 7.63 -23.72
CA ALA A 300 4.53 8.30 -24.99
C ALA A 300 4.64 7.34 -26.18
N LEU A 301 5.67 6.48 -26.19
CA LEU A 301 5.88 5.48 -27.22
C LEU A 301 4.75 4.44 -27.27
N ARG A 302 4.28 3.95 -26.11
CA ARG A 302 3.15 3.00 -26.06
C ARG A 302 1.84 3.64 -26.51
N ARG A 303 1.57 4.89 -26.13
CA ARG A 303 0.41 5.66 -26.60
C ARG A 303 0.46 5.86 -28.12
N ALA A 304 1.62 6.20 -28.68
CA ALA A 304 1.82 6.32 -30.13
C ALA A 304 1.60 4.99 -30.87
N ARG A 305 1.79 3.86 -30.18
CA ARG A 305 1.48 2.50 -30.67
C ARG A 305 0.05 2.03 -30.38
N GLY A 306 -0.81 2.89 -29.86
CA GLY A 306 -2.26 2.65 -29.73
C GLY A 306 -2.78 2.40 -28.32
N ASP A 307 -1.94 2.41 -27.27
CA ASP A 307 -2.40 2.25 -25.88
C ASP A 307 -3.09 3.54 -25.40
N ARG A 308 -4.41 3.62 -25.56
CA ARG A 308 -5.22 4.82 -25.24
C ARG A 308 -5.53 4.95 -23.75
N SER A 309 -5.41 3.86 -22.99
CA SER A 309 -5.72 3.81 -21.54
C SER A 309 -4.46 3.90 -20.67
N LEU A 310 -3.38 4.51 -21.18
CA LEU A 310 -2.13 4.71 -20.47
C LEU A 310 -1.82 6.20 -20.33
N ALA A 311 -1.61 6.67 -19.10
CA ALA A 311 -1.26 8.05 -18.78
C ALA A 311 0.10 8.13 -18.08
N TYR A 312 0.78 9.27 -18.25
CA TYR A 312 1.97 9.63 -17.49
C TYR A 312 1.62 10.77 -16.55
N LEU A 313 2.09 10.70 -15.31
CA LEU A 313 2.05 11.78 -14.34
C LEU A 313 3.47 12.03 -13.82
N ASP A 314 3.95 13.27 -13.94
CA ASP A 314 5.20 13.67 -13.30
C ASP A 314 5.01 13.66 -11.77
N GLY A 315 5.82 12.87 -11.06
CA GLY A 315 5.74 12.77 -9.60
C GLY A 315 5.95 14.11 -8.89
N ARG A 316 6.62 15.08 -9.54
CA ARG A 316 6.83 16.42 -8.98
C ARG A 316 5.55 17.25 -8.87
N GLU A 317 4.51 16.90 -9.62
CA GLU A 317 3.16 17.48 -9.46
C GLU A 317 2.50 17.04 -8.14
N LEU A 318 2.93 15.91 -7.57
CA LEU A 318 2.46 15.45 -6.26
C LEU A 318 3.28 16.08 -5.13
N LEU A 319 4.60 16.08 -5.28
CA LEU A 319 5.53 16.74 -4.36
C LEU A 319 6.76 17.22 -5.12
N GLY A 320 6.91 18.54 -5.22
CA GLY A 320 7.91 19.20 -6.05
C GLY A 320 8.98 19.92 -5.24
N LYS A 321 9.86 20.66 -5.92
CA LYS A 321 10.98 21.39 -5.29
C LYS A 321 10.52 22.34 -4.18
N ASP A 322 9.39 23.00 -4.36
CA ASP A 322 8.85 23.95 -3.39
C ASP A 322 8.34 23.27 -2.10
N ASP A 323 8.11 21.96 -2.16
CA ASP A 323 7.69 21.14 -1.03
C ASP A 323 8.87 20.40 -0.37
N ALA A 324 10.13 20.64 -0.77
CA ALA A 324 11.30 19.88 -0.30
C ALA A 324 11.47 19.92 1.24
N ALA A 325 10.94 20.93 1.93
CA ALA A 325 10.89 21.00 3.39
C ALA A 325 10.05 19.88 4.04
N ARG A 326 9.21 19.18 3.26
CA ARG A 326 8.44 18.00 3.67
C ARG A 326 9.23 16.71 3.60
N LEU A 327 10.52 16.75 3.24
CA LEU A 327 11.40 15.58 3.15
C LEU A 327 12.47 15.64 4.26
N PRO A 328 12.15 15.25 5.50
CA PRO A 328 13.09 15.36 6.63
C PRO A 328 14.42 14.62 6.40
N ASP A 329 14.41 13.54 5.63
CA ASP A 329 15.60 12.76 5.24
C ASP A 329 15.99 12.97 3.77
N GLY A 330 15.39 13.96 3.10
CA GLY A 330 15.59 14.22 1.67
C GLY A 330 14.93 13.21 0.73
N LEU A 331 14.13 12.26 1.22
CA LEU A 331 13.54 11.17 0.42
C LEU A 331 12.07 10.87 0.76
N HIS A 332 11.74 10.66 2.02
CA HIS A 332 10.41 10.27 2.49
C HIS A 332 9.62 11.52 2.90
N PRO A 333 8.41 11.72 2.36
CA PRO A 333 7.53 12.80 2.82
C PRO A 333 7.10 12.58 4.28
N ASP A 334 7.09 13.65 5.07
CA ASP A 334 6.42 13.64 6.38
C ASP A 334 4.90 13.39 6.22
N ALA A 335 4.19 13.18 7.34
CA ALA A 335 2.74 12.95 7.32
C ALA A 335 1.96 14.03 6.54
N LEU A 336 2.39 15.29 6.58
CA LEU A 336 1.75 16.39 5.86
C LEU A 336 2.07 16.34 4.37
N GLY A 337 3.29 15.95 3.99
CA GLY A 337 3.71 15.69 2.62
C GLY A 337 2.94 14.53 1.98
N LEU A 338 2.76 13.42 2.71
CA LEU A 338 1.93 12.29 2.25
C LEU A 338 0.47 12.72 2.04
N ARG A 339 -0.10 13.50 2.97
CA ARG A 339 -1.46 14.04 2.80
C ARG A 339 -1.56 14.95 1.58
N LEU A 340 -0.62 15.88 1.41
CA LEU A 340 -0.57 16.79 0.27
C LEU A 340 -0.48 16.04 -1.06
N MET A 341 0.34 14.98 -1.12
CA MET A 341 0.41 14.10 -2.29
C MET A 341 -0.95 13.45 -2.61
N GLY A 342 -1.67 12.97 -1.59
CA GLY A 342 -2.98 12.37 -1.77
C GLY A 342 -4.04 13.37 -2.27
N GLU A 343 -4.06 14.56 -1.69
CA GLU A 343 -4.95 15.68 -2.09
C GLU A 343 -4.69 16.11 -3.55
N ARG A 344 -3.42 16.31 -3.92
CA ARG A 344 -3.03 16.69 -5.29
C ARG A 344 -3.30 15.59 -6.31
N TYR A 345 -3.02 14.34 -5.95
CA TYR A 345 -3.36 13.21 -6.84
C TYR A 345 -4.87 13.15 -7.10
N ALA A 346 -5.70 13.33 -6.07
CA ALA A 346 -7.15 13.32 -6.21
C ALA A 346 -7.65 14.48 -7.10
N ALA A 347 -7.07 15.68 -6.98
CA ALA A 347 -7.40 16.80 -7.86
C ALA A 347 -7.07 16.48 -9.32
N LEU A 348 -5.83 16.07 -9.60
CA LEU A 348 -5.36 15.75 -10.95
C LEU A 348 -6.15 14.59 -11.61
N ALA A 349 -6.53 13.58 -10.83
CA ALA A 349 -7.30 12.44 -11.34
C ALA A 349 -8.75 12.80 -11.69
N ARG A 350 -9.32 13.87 -11.10
CA ARG A 350 -10.65 14.38 -11.46
C ARG A 350 -10.63 15.18 -12.75
N ASP A 351 -9.57 15.95 -12.98
CA ASP A 351 -9.40 16.79 -14.17
C ASP A 351 -9.11 15.99 -15.46
N GLN A 352 -8.79 14.70 -15.33
CA GLN A 352 -8.55 13.78 -16.45
C GLN A 352 -9.82 13.03 -16.93
N LYS A 353 -10.96 13.22 -16.26
CA LYS A 353 -12.28 12.73 -16.70
C LYS A 353 -12.99 13.80 -17.52
#